data_AF-A0A1V4WM39-F1
#
_entry.id   AF-A0A1V4WM39-F1
#
_cell.length_a   1.000
_cell.length_b   1.000
_cell.length_c   1.000
_cell.angle_alpha   90.00
_cell.angle_beta   90.00
_cell.angle_gamma   90.00
#
_symmetry.space_group_name_H-M   'P 1'
#
loop_
_entity.id
_entity.type
_entity.pdbx_description
1 polymer ?
#
loop_
_entity_poly.entity_id
_entity_poly.type
_entity_poly.pdbx_seq_one_letter_code
_entity_poly.pdbx_strand_id
1 'polypeptide(L)'
;MFLAAFLRSGVARYFLFHTSANWGSEREKVHLSELLRVPFPLPSEDSVAPDARTIVGQVAKQIQELRNELSYGGTNQLPLTDTTPPRVVETSFRRRACVEALQQKFDGLIYRYLGLTEQEISLIEDTTRVFEPSSTPTTWRSPQTVTLDPVDKTNVKPYSEGGLRVYAQTLSSTLNRWAISEGSLRLVRADAVSDSQTGLAVVAVRFEDDHSTVAVHLSRQLVDILADAYMHSSKKDGTLNYRRDLFLAQRDQILIVRPNVLLNWTRTAALNDAAKIYGEISLGRMKA
;
A
#
# COMPACT_ATOMS: atom_id res chain seq x y z
N MET A 1 27.55 -3.79 3.80
CA MET A 1 26.42 -4.34 4.58
C MET A 1 25.15 -3.54 4.36
N PHE A 2 25.15 -2.22 4.60
CA PHE A 2 23.98 -1.37 4.36
C PHE A 2 23.43 -1.42 2.92
N LEU A 3 24.30 -1.35 1.90
CA LEU A 3 23.89 -1.50 0.49
C LEU A 3 23.03 -2.76 0.24
N ALA A 4 23.37 -3.89 0.85
CA ALA A 4 22.61 -5.13 0.67
C ALA A 4 21.20 -5.04 1.29
N ALA A 5 21.07 -4.41 2.47
CA ALA A 5 19.77 -4.15 3.08
C ALA A 5 18.96 -3.14 2.26
N PHE A 6 19.62 -2.11 1.72
CA PHE A 6 19.00 -1.11 0.86
C PHE A 6 18.44 -1.73 -0.42
N LEU A 7 19.24 -2.51 -1.15
CA LEU A 7 18.81 -3.16 -2.40
C LEU A 7 17.67 -4.18 -2.18
N ARG A 8 17.52 -4.72 -0.96
CA ARG A 8 16.41 -5.61 -0.59
C ARG A 8 15.17 -4.86 -0.11
N SER A 9 15.28 -3.58 0.20
CA SER A 9 14.20 -2.78 0.79
C SER A 9 13.03 -2.55 -0.14
N GLY A 10 11.90 -2.15 0.46
CA GLY A 10 10.73 -1.71 -0.29
C GLY A 10 11.03 -0.54 -1.24
N VAL A 11 11.97 0.36 -0.89
CA VAL A 11 12.33 1.52 -1.73
C VAL A 11 12.99 1.07 -3.04
N ALA A 12 13.99 0.19 -2.96
CA ALA A 12 14.68 -0.31 -4.14
C ALA A 12 13.73 -1.11 -5.04
N ARG A 13 12.86 -1.94 -4.44
CA ARG A 13 11.82 -2.67 -5.17
C ARG A 13 10.83 -1.72 -5.84
N TYR A 14 10.35 -0.71 -5.14
CA TYR A 14 9.45 0.30 -5.69
C TYR A 14 10.06 1.00 -6.91
N PHE A 15 11.32 1.45 -6.79
CA PHE A 15 12.01 2.13 -7.88
C PHE A 15 12.19 1.21 -9.09
N LEU A 16 12.69 0.00 -8.88
CA LEU A 16 12.94 -0.95 -9.96
C LEU A 16 11.66 -1.44 -10.62
N PHE A 17 10.59 -1.66 -9.85
CA PHE A 17 9.29 -2.03 -10.39
C PHE A 17 8.75 -1.00 -11.40
N HIS A 18 8.98 0.30 -11.15
CA HIS A 18 8.52 1.37 -12.04
C HIS A 18 9.48 1.71 -13.18
N THR A 19 10.75 1.30 -13.09
CA THR A 19 11.80 1.73 -14.03
C THR A 19 12.39 0.59 -14.87
N SER A 20 12.25 -0.66 -14.42
CA SER A 20 12.66 -1.83 -15.18
C SER A 20 11.64 -2.17 -16.25
N ALA A 21 12.11 -2.44 -17.46
CA ALA A 21 11.24 -2.73 -18.60
C ALA A 21 10.46 -4.06 -18.45
N ASN A 22 11.05 -5.02 -17.72
CA ASN A 22 10.57 -6.41 -17.71
C ASN A 22 9.84 -6.82 -16.42
N TRP A 23 10.12 -6.18 -15.29
CA TRP A 23 9.66 -6.63 -13.97
C TRP A 23 8.13 -6.72 -13.91
N GLY A 24 7.41 -5.68 -14.36
CA GLY A 24 5.95 -5.62 -14.27
C GLY A 24 5.18 -6.20 -15.47
N SER A 25 5.86 -6.67 -16.53
CA SER A 25 5.24 -6.96 -17.83
C SER A 25 5.34 -8.43 -18.25
N GLU A 26 6.53 -9.03 -18.18
CA GLU A 26 6.76 -10.35 -18.81
C GLU A 26 7.65 -11.30 -18.02
N ARG A 27 8.68 -10.80 -17.31
CA ARG A 27 9.66 -11.64 -16.58
C ARG A 27 10.18 -10.89 -15.35
N GLU A 28 10.16 -11.53 -14.19
CA GLU A 28 10.76 -11.02 -12.94
C GLU A 28 12.30 -10.92 -13.03
N LYS A 29 12.82 -10.03 -13.89
CA LYS A 29 14.24 -9.81 -14.15
C LYS A 29 14.54 -8.32 -14.23
N VAL A 30 15.66 -7.94 -13.62
CA VAL A 30 16.23 -6.60 -13.65
C VAL A 30 17.58 -6.67 -14.35
N HIS A 31 17.80 -5.80 -15.34
CA HIS A 31 19.11 -5.68 -15.99
C HIS A 31 20.09 -4.90 -15.12
N LEU A 32 21.39 -5.20 -15.22
CA LEU A 32 22.41 -4.51 -14.43
C LEU A 32 22.37 -2.98 -14.65
N SER A 33 22.14 -2.54 -15.88
CA SER A 33 22.01 -1.11 -16.20
C SER A 33 20.83 -0.44 -15.50
N GLU A 34 19.74 -1.17 -15.23
CA GLU A 34 18.59 -0.68 -14.47
C GLU A 34 18.91 -0.64 -12.98
N LEU A 35 19.59 -1.67 -12.47
CA LEU A 35 20.04 -1.74 -11.08
C LEU A 35 20.99 -0.58 -10.72
N LEU A 36 21.90 -0.22 -11.63
CA LEU A 36 22.84 0.89 -11.44
C LEU A 36 22.17 2.28 -11.42
N ARG A 37 20.88 2.38 -11.79
CA ARG A 37 20.11 3.63 -11.71
C ARG A 37 19.41 3.82 -10.37
N VAL A 38 19.40 2.80 -9.50
CA VAL A 38 18.78 2.91 -8.18
C VAL A 38 19.46 4.01 -7.38
N PRO A 39 18.70 5.00 -6.86
CA PRO A 39 19.29 6.09 -6.08
C PRO A 39 19.86 5.53 -4.77
N PHE A 40 21.14 5.83 -4.52
CA PHE A 40 21.83 5.42 -3.31
C PHE A 40 22.69 6.59 -2.78
N PRO A 41 22.05 7.61 -2.19
CA PRO A 41 22.77 8.76 -1.64
C PRO A 41 23.65 8.31 -0.46
N LEU A 42 24.87 8.84 -0.38
CA LEU A 42 25.81 8.50 0.68
C LEU A 42 25.45 9.22 2.00
N PRO A 43 25.83 8.67 3.18
CA PRO A 43 25.51 9.26 4.49
C PRO A 43 26.15 10.62 4.78
N SER A 44 26.95 11.15 3.85
CA SER A 44 27.59 12.45 3.93
C SER A 44 26.94 13.50 3.03
N GLU A 45 25.94 13.12 2.23
CA GLU A 45 25.21 14.03 1.36
C GLU A 45 24.08 14.73 2.12
N ASP A 46 23.69 15.92 1.64
CA ASP A 46 22.62 16.72 2.26
C ASP A 46 21.20 16.17 1.96
N SER A 47 21.10 15.20 1.04
CA SER A 47 19.85 14.59 0.59
C SER A 47 19.29 13.53 1.54
N VAL A 48 20.02 13.18 2.60
CA VAL A 48 19.64 12.15 3.57
C VAL A 48 19.43 12.74 4.96
N ALA A 49 18.77 11.97 5.83
CA ALA A 49 18.50 12.39 7.20
C ALA A 49 19.79 12.70 7.99
N PRO A 50 19.76 13.66 8.94
CA PRO A 50 20.94 14.11 9.67
C PRO A 50 21.60 13.00 10.52
N ASP A 51 20.84 11.96 10.86
CA ASP A 51 21.29 10.79 11.62
C ASP A 51 21.63 9.57 10.73
N ALA A 52 21.79 9.77 9.42
CA ALA A 52 22.10 8.75 8.43
C ALA A 52 23.27 7.83 8.82
N ARG A 53 24.36 8.40 9.37
CA ARG A 53 25.54 7.63 9.82
C ARG A 53 25.20 6.65 10.95
N THR A 54 24.36 7.07 11.89
CA THR A 54 23.89 6.24 12.99
C THR A 54 23.04 5.08 12.45
N ILE A 55 22.14 5.36 11.51
CA ILE A 55 21.28 4.35 10.88
C ILE A 55 22.14 3.30 10.15
N VAL A 56 23.12 3.73 9.35
CA VAL A 56 24.03 2.81 8.65
C VAL A 56 24.80 1.92 9.64
N GLY A 57 25.29 2.50 10.73
CA GLY A 57 25.95 1.75 11.81
C GLY A 57 25.04 0.73 12.47
N GLN A 58 23.80 1.09 12.77
CA GLN A 58 22.79 0.20 13.36
C GLN A 58 22.46 -0.98 12.43
N VAL A 59 22.21 -0.72 11.15
CA VAL A 59 21.91 -1.76 10.16
C VAL A 59 23.11 -2.69 9.97
N ALA A 60 24.32 -2.13 9.86
CA ALA A 60 25.54 -2.94 9.73
C ALA A 60 25.76 -3.85 10.94
N LYS A 61 25.56 -3.32 12.16
CA LYS A 61 25.66 -4.10 13.40
C LYS A 61 24.66 -5.26 13.42
N GLN A 62 23.39 -5.00 13.13
CA GLN A 62 22.35 -6.03 13.12
C GLN A 62 22.58 -7.11 12.05
N ILE A 63 23.08 -6.74 10.86
CA ILE A 63 23.48 -7.72 9.83
C ILE A 63 24.65 -8.58 10.32
N GLN A 64 25.62 -7.98 11.01
CA GLN A 64 26.78 -8.70 11.55
C GLN A 64 26.38 -9.64 12.69
N GLU A 65 25.47 -9.22 13.58
CA GLU A 65 24.88 -10.07 14.62
C GLU A 65 24.17 -11.27 14.01
N LEU A 66 23.27 -11.05 13.04
CA LEU A 66 22.58 -12.13 12.34
C LEU A 66 23.57 -13.06 11.63
N ARG A 67 24.61 -12.52 10.98
CA ARG A 67 25.64 -13.33 10.33
C ARG A 67 26.34 -14.23 11.35
N ASN A 68 26.72 -13.69 12.50
CA ASN A 68 27.39 -14.45 13.55
C ASN A 68 26.47 -15.55 14.12
N GLU A 69 25.19 -15.23 14.38
CA GLU A 69 24.20 -16.21 14.82
C GLU A 69 24.01 -17.35 13.82
N LEU A 70 23.96 -17.03 12.52
CA LEU A 70 23.81 -18.03 11.45
C LEU A 70 25.11 -18.82 11.20
N SER A 71 26.28 -18.22 11.38
CA SER A 71 27.58 -18.87 11.22
C SER A 71 27.88 -19.91 12.31
N TYR A 72 27.32 -19.75 13.52
CA TYR A 72 27.39 -20.77 14.58
C TYR A 72 26.60 -22.06 14.25
N GLY A 73 25.72 -22.03 13.24
CA GLY A 73 24.87 -23.15 12.82
C GLY A 73 25.43 -24.06 11.73
N GLY A 74 26.70 -23.92 11.34
CA GLY A 74 27.45 -24.88 10.53
C GLY A 74 26.77 -25.36 9.23
N THR A 75 26.88 -24.60 8.14
CA THR A 75 27.22 -25.11 6.79
C THR A 75 27.26 -23.94 5.80
N ASN A 76 28.45 -23.70 5.26
CA ASN A 76 28.64 -22.84 4.10
C ASN A 76 28.11 -23.58 2.86
N GLN A 77 27.20 -22.92 2.14
CA GLN A 77 26.76 -23.20 0.76
C GLN A 77 25.97 -24.50 0.54
N LEU A 78 24.87 -24.43 -0.23
CA LEU A 78 24.67 -25.16 -1.50
C LEU A 78 23.26 -24.87 -2.07
N PRO A 79 23.06 -25.02 -3.40
CA PRO A 79 21.81 -24.71 -4.09
C PRO A 79 20.69 -25.67 -3.70
N LEU A 80 19.45 -25.18 -3.74
CA LEU A 80 18.24 -26.00 -3.63
C LEU A 80 18.12 -26.90 -4.87
N THR A 81 18.42 -28.19 -4.74
CA THR A 81 18.04 -29.25 -5.70
C THR A 81 17.12 -30.27 -5.03
N ASP A 82 16.34 -31.02 -5.81
CA ASP A 82 15.33 -31.99 -5.29
C ASP A 82 15.89 -33.12 -4.41
N THR A 83 17.21 -33.25 -4.30
CA THR A 83 17.92 -34.23 -3.46
C THR A 83 18.38 -33.67 -2.10
N THR A 84 17.89 -32.51 -1.69
CA THR A 84 18.33 -31.84 -0.45
C THR A 84 17.83 -32.60 0.80
N PRO A 85 18.70 -33.01 1.75
CA PRO A 85 18.26 -33.69 2.97
C PRO A 85 17.39 -32.79 3.86
N PRO A 86 16.41 -33.35 4.61
CA PRO A 86 15.40 -32.57 5.35
C PRO A 86 15.95 -31.51 6.30
N ARG A 87 17.12 -31.78 6.90
CA ARG A 87 17.80 -30.84 7.82
C ARG A 87 18.30 -29.56 7.15
N VAL A 88 18.68 -29.62 5.87
CA VAL A 88 19.16 -28.45 5.10
C VAL A 88 17.99 -27.58 4.62
N VAL A 89 16.83 -28.21 4.38
CA VAL A 89 15.59 -27.51 4.07
C VAL A 89 15.13 -26.68 5.28
N GLU A 90 15.14 -27.27 6.48
CA GLU A 90 14.78 -26.58 7.73
C GLU A 90 15.70 -25.39 8.06
N THR A 91 17.02 -25.52 7.89
CA THR A 91 17.97 -24.41 8.09
C THR A 91 17.77 -23.29 7.08
N SER A 92 17.42 -23.61 5.83
CA SER A 92 17.13 -22.61 4.80
C SER A 92 15.86 -21.80 5.10
N PHE A 93 14.80 -22.46 5.60
CA PHE A 93 13.57 -21.80 6.03
C PHE A 93 13.81 -20.89 7.23
N ARG A 94 14.54 -21.38 8.24
CA ARG A 94 14.91 -20.58 9.42
C ARG A 94 15.71 -19.34 9.02
N ARG A 95 16.70 -19.50 8.13
CA ARG A 95 17.50 -18.37 7.62
C ARG A 95 16.61 -17.36 6.90
N ARG A 96 15.70 -17.82 6.04
CA ARG A 96 14.77 -16.95 5.31
C ARG A 96 13.86 -16.16 6.26
N ALA A 97 13.27 -16.83 7.25
CA ALA A 97 12.42 -16.19 8.25
C ALA A 97 13.18 -15.13 9.08
N CYS A 98 14.41 -15.43 9.52
CA CYS A 98 15.25 -14.47 10.23
C CYS A 98 15.59 -13.25 9.36
N VAL A 99 15.91 -13.45 8.08
CA VAL A 99 16.20 -12.36 7.14
C VAL A 99 14.94 -11.52 6.85
N GLU A 100 13.77 -12.14 6.71
CA GLU A 100 12.50 -11.43 6.50
C GLU A 100 12.10 -10.60 7.73
N ALA A 101 12.21 -11.17 8.93
CA ALA A 101 11.96 -10.45 10.18
C ALA A 101 12.92 -9.28 10.38
N LEU A 102 14.19 -9.44 9.99
CA LEU A 102 15.17 -8.37 10.06
C LEU A 102 14.92 -7.28 9.00
N GLN A 103 14.52 -7.67 7.79
CA GLN A 103 14.20 -6.73 6.72
C GLN A 103 13.04 -5.81 7.10
N GLN A 104 12.00 -6.32 7.76
CA GLN A 104 10.89 -5.48 8.24
C GLN A 104 11.36 -4.36 9.19
N LYS A 105 12.37 -4.64 10.03
CA LYS A 105 12.98 -3.63 10.89
C LYS A 105 13.82 -2.63 10.08
N PHE A 106 14.52 -3.11 9.06
CA PHE A 106 15.35 -2.27 8.20
C PHE A 106 14.53 -1.33 7.32
N ASP A 107 13.36 -1.74 6.84
CA ASP A 107 12.53 -0.87 6.00
C ASP A 107 12.21 0.44 6.72
N GLY A 108 11.82 0.41 8.01
CA GLY A 108 11.60 1.63 8.80
C GLY A 108 12.85 2.49 8.98
N LEU A 109 14.02 1.87 9.18
CA LEU A 109 15.29 2.59 9.25
C LEU A 109 15.68 3.22 7.90
N ILE A 110 15.39 2.54 6.80
CA ILE A 110 15.70 3.00 5.43
C ILE A 110 14.76 4.15 5.05
N TYR A 111 13.48 4.08 5.42
CA TYR A 111 12.55 5.20 5.22
C TYR A 111 13.00 6.44 5.98
N ARG A 112 13.43 6.27 7.25
CA ARG A 112 14.02 7.36 8.03
C ARG A 112 15.32 7.89 7.42
N TYR A 113 16.19 7.00 6.93
CA TYR A 113 17.45 7.38 6.27
C TYR A 113 17.22 8.32 5.09
N LEU A 114 16.19 8.04 4.28
CA LEU A 114 15.81 8.85 3.13
C LEU A 114 14.88 10.03 3.48
N GLY A 115 14.45 10.17 4.74
CA GLY A 115 13.53 11.22 5.16
C GLY A 115 12.14 11.13 4.53
N LEU A 116 11.67 9.91 4.22
CA LEU A 116 10.39 9.72 3.52
C LEU A 116 9.20 10.15 4.39
N THR A 117 8.24 10.78 3.74
CA THR A 117 6.93 11.12 4.32
C THR A 117 6.02 9.89 4.40
N GLU A 118 5.01 9.96 5.27
CA GLU A 118 3.97 8.91 5.39
C GLU A 118 3.25 8.62 4.05
N GLN A 119 3.10 9.63 3.19
CA GLN A 119 2.48 9.46 1.87
C GLN A 119 3.38 8.66 0.94
N GLU A 120 4.68 8.99 0.87
CA GLU A 120 5.67 8.25 0.08
C GLU A 120 5.82 6.81 0.56
N ILE A 121 5.86 6.60 1.89
CA ILE A 121 5.88 5.27 2.49
C ILE A 121 4.63 4.49 2.07
N SER A 122 3.45 5.11 2.09
CA SER A 122 2.22 4.47 1.68
C SER A 122 2.25 4.02 0.21
N LEU A 123 2.79 4.85 -0.69
CA LEU A 123 2.99 4.48 -2.09
C LEU A 123 3.94 3.28 -2.23
N ILE A 124 5.08 3.32 -1.55
CA ILE A 124 6.10 2.25 -1.59
C ILE A 124 5.53 0.93 -1.08
N GLU A 125 4.87 0.96 0.07
CA GLU A 125 4.33 -0.25 0.69
C GLU A 125 3.16 -0.82 -0.11
N ASP A 126 2.27 0.01 -0.65
CA ASP A 126 1.18 -0.48 -1.49
C ASP A 126 1.72 -1.09 -2.80
N THR A 127 2.70 -0.46 -3.46
CA THR A 127 3.37 -1.05 -4.63
C THR A 127 3.96 -2.41 -4.30
N THR A 128 4.80 -2.49 -3.27
CA THR A 128 5.58 -3.70 -3.01
C THR A 128 4.76 -4.84 -2.38
N ARG A 129 3.68 -4.52 -1.67
CA ARG A 129 2.85 -5.53 -0.97
C ARG A 129 1.55 -5.86 -1.68
N VAL A 130 1.02 -4.97 -2.52
CA VAL A 130 -0.27 -5.16 -3.20
C VAL A 130 -0.07 -5.29 -4.70
N PHE A 131 0.49 -4.27 -5.35
CA PHE A 131 0.50 -4.20 -6.83
C PHE A 131 1.56 -5.12 -7.45
N GLU A 132 2.80 -5.08 -6.97
CA GLU A 132 3.92 -5.88 -7.49
C GLU A 132 3.61 -7.39 -7.45
N PRO A 133 3.16 -7.99 -6.33
CA PRO A 133 2.84 -9.42 -6.31
C PRO A 133 1.72 -9.81 -7.28
N SER A 134 0.78 -8.89 -7.54
CA SER A 134 -0.36 -9.12 -8.43
C SER A 134 -0.10 -8.77 -9.90
N SER A 135 1.11 -8.34 -10.26
CA SER A 135 1.43 -7.86 -11.62
C SER A 135 1.64 -9.00 -12.61
N THR A 136 2.21 -10.14 -12.17
CA THR A 136 2.47 -11.31 -13.02
C THR A 136 1.94 -12.58 -12.36
N PRO A 137 0.62 -12.70 -12.12
CA PRO A 137 0.05 -13.85 -11.45
C PRO A 137 0.19 -15.09 -12.34
N THR A 138 0.75 -16.17 -11.79
CA THR A 138 0.88 -17.45 -12.51
C THR A 138 -0.46 -18.11 -12.81
N THR A 139 -1.49 -17.80 -12.00
CA THR A 139 -2.88 -18.22 -12.19
C THR A 139 -3.84 -17.17 -11.63
N TRP A 140 -5.10 -17.15 -12.10
CA TRP A 140 -6.13 -16.20 -11.66
C TRP A 140 -6.39 -16.23 -10.13
N ARG A 141 -6.20 -17.39 -9.49
CA ARG A 141 -6.30 -17.58 -8.02
C ARG A 141 -4.94 -17.95 -7.41
N SER A 142 -3.89 -17.27 -7.84
CA SER A 142 -2.61 -17.37 -7.14
C SER A 142 -2.73 -16.69 -5.76
N PRO A 143 -2.10 -17.22 -4.69
CA PRO A 143 -1.91 -16.49 -3.44
C PRO A 143 -1.23 -15.12 -3.60
N GLN A 144 -0.64 -14.85 -4.77
CA GLN A 144 0.02 -13.59 -5.12
C GLN A 144 -0.94 -12.53 -5.67
N THR A 145 -2.15 -12.91 -6.12
CA THR A 145 -3.16 -12.01 -6.70
C THR A 145 -3.99 -11.28 -5.61
N VAL A 146 -3.29 -10.68 -4.65
CA VAL A 146 -3.88 -10.01 -3.49
C VAL A 146 -4.73 -8.78 -3.85
N THR A 147 -4.56 -8.19 -5.03
CA THR A 147 -5.38 -7.05 -5.50
C THR A 147 -6.87 -7.38 -5.61
N LEU A 148 -7.21 -8.65 -5.86
CA LEU A 148 -8.59 -9.12 -6.03
C LEU A 148 -9.20 -9.66 -4.73
N ASP A 149 -8.41 -9.76 -3.66
CA ASP A 149 -8.93 -10.20 -2.38
C ASP A 149 -9.93 -9.18 -1.83
N PRO A 150 -11.05 -9.63 -1.23
CA PRO A 150 -11.89 -8.76 -0.44
C PRO A 150 -11.09 -8.08 0.66
N VAL A 151 -11.35 -6.80 0.91
CA VAL A 151 -10.56 -6.00 1.89
C VAL A 151 -10.67 -6.59 3.29
N ASP A 152 -11.80 -7.21 3.62
CA ASP A 152 -12.08 -7.89 4.88
C ASP A 152 -11.37 -9.25 5.03
N LYS A 153 -10.80 -9.79 3.96
CA LYS A 153 -10.20 -11.14 3.93
C LYS A 153 -8.72 -11.16 3.54
N THR A 154 -8.16 -10.02 3.17
CA THR A 154 -6.75 -9.94 2.79
C THR A 154 -5.82 -10.16 3.97
N ASN A 155 -4.67 -10.79 3.72
CA ASN A 155 -3.59 -10.95 4.71
C ASN A 155 -2.52 -9.85 4.59
N VAL A 156 -2.73 -8.84 3.73
CA VAL A 156 -1.76 -7.78 3.49
C VAL A 156 -1.88 -6.68 4.54
N LYS A 157 -0.82 -6.41 5.31
CA LYS A 157 -0.78 -5.27 6.24
C LYS A 157 -0.64 -3.93 5.49
N PRO A 158 -1.30 -2.87 5.96
CA PRO A 158 -2.13 -2.78 7.18
C PRO A 158 -3.61 -3.20 6.99
N TYR A 159 -4.02 -3.57 5.79
CA TYR A 159 -5.42 -3.87 5.46
C TYR A 159 -5.97 -5.10 6.17
N SER A 160 -5.15 -6.11 6.45
CA SER A 160 -5.55 -7.30 7.22
C SER A 160 -6.05 -6.98 8.63
N GLU A 161 -5.58 -5.89 9.22
CA GLU A 161 -5.93 -5.47 10.60
C GLU A 161 -6.93 -4.31 10.59
N GLY A 162 -6.79 -3.39 9.65
CA GLY A 162 -7.62 -2.18 9.59
C GLY A 162 -8.77 -2.24 8.57
N GLY A 163 -8.76 -3.17 7.63
CA GLY A 163 -9.74 -3.25 6.54
C GLY A 163 -9.91 -1.92 5.80
N LEU A 164 -11.16 -1.59 5.46
CA LEU A 164 -11.51 -0.31 4.80
C LEU A 164 -11.22 0.93 5.66
N ARG A 165 -11.08 0.78 6.98
CA ARG A 165 -10.76 1.91 7.86
C ARG A 165 -9.41 2.51 7.53
N VAL A 166 -8.45 1.72 7.03
CA VAL A 166 -7.14 2.22 6.57
C VAL A 166 -7.33 3.26 5.46
N TYR A 167 -8.15 2.94 4.46
CA TYR A 167 -8.49 3.84 3.36
C TYR A 167 -9.17 5.10 3.90
N ALA A 168 -10.21 4.95 4.72
CA ALA A 168 -10.99 6.08 5.25
C ALA A 168 -10.13 7.03 6.11
N GLN A 169 -9.25 6.49 6.95
CA GLN A 169 -8.30 7.26 7.75
C GLN A 169 -7.28 7.99 6.87
N THR A 170 -6.75 7.34 5.83
CA THR A 170 -5.80 7.96 4.90
C THR A 170 -6.44 9.11 4.14
N LEU A 171 -7.67 8.90 3.66
CA LEU A 171 -8.45 9.90 2.93
C LEU A 171 -8.75 11.12 3.81
N SER A 172 -9.36 10.90 4.98
CA SER A 172 -9.74 11.97 5.89
C SER A 172 -8.54 12.72 6.46
N SER A 173 -7.46 12.02 6.86
CA SER A 173 -6.24 12.68 7.35
C SER A 173 -5.54 13.53 6.30
N THR A 174 -5.54 13.08 5.03
CA THR A 174 -4.97 13.84 3.91
C THR A 174 -5.78 15.10 3.65
N LEU A 175 -7.10 14.99 3.53
CA LEU A 175 -7.99 16.13 3.33
C LEU A 175 -7.92 17.14 4.48
N ASN A 176 -7.91 16.65 5.73
CA ASN A 176 -7.74 17.52 6.91
C ASN A 176 -6.42 18.27 6.91
N ARG A 177 -5.31 17.61 6.52
CA ARG A 177 -4.00 18.28 6.45
C ARG A 177 -4.01 19.44 5.46
N TRP A 178 -4.64 19.26 4.31
CA TRP A 178 -4.77 20.31 3.30
C TRP A 178 -5.71 21.43 3.77
N ALA A 179 -6.88 21.06 4.32
CA ALA A 179 -7.83 22.02 4.88
C ALA A 179 -7.18 22.91 5.95
N ILE A 180 -6.41 22.33 6.87
CA ILE A 180 -5.67 23.08 7.90
C ILE A 180 -4.61 24.00 7.27
N SER A 181 -3.89 23.53 6.24
CA SER A 181 -2.89 24.35 5.56
C SER A 181 -3.48 25.56 4.83
N GLU A 182 -4.76 25.49 4.46
CA GLU A 182 -5.52 26.59 3.85
C GLU A 182 -6.30 27.45 4.86
N GLY A 183 -6.21 27.13 6.15
CA GLY A 183 -6.90 27.87 7.21
C GLY A 183 -8.39 27.54 7.35
N SER A 184 -8.86 26.42 6.80
CA SER A 184 -10.23 25.95 7.01
C SER A 184 -10.41 25.40 8.43
N LEU A 185 -11.56 25.70 9.03
CA LEU A 185 -11.97 25.18 10.34
C LEU A 185 -12.82 23.90 10.25
N ARG A 186 -13.20 23.48 9.04
CA ARG A 186 -14.01 22.28 8.82
C ARG A 186 -13.17 21.03 8.92
N LEU A 187 -13.70 20.03 9.61
CA LEU A 187 -13.09 18.71 9.71
C LEU A 187 -13.74 17.75 8.74
N VAL A 188 -12.90 16.97 8.07
CA VAL A 188 -13.30 15.87 7.21
C VAL A 188 -13.28 14.58 8.02
N ARG A 189 -14.41 13.89 8.04
CA ARG A 189 -14.53 12.52 8.58
C ARG A 189 -14.88 11.55 7.48
N ALA A 190 -14.38 10.32 7.58
CA ALA A 190 -14.69 9.26 6.64
C ALA A 190 -15.08 8.00 7.41
N ASP A 191 -16.27 7.48 7.13
CA ASP A 191 -16.79 6.23 7.66
C ASP A 191 -16.86 5.20 6.54
N ALA A 192 -16.51 3.95 6.85
CA ALA A 192 -16.45 2.88 5.85
C ALA A 192 -17.32 1.69 6.23
N VAL A 193 -18.03 1.14 5.25
CA VAL A 193 -18.78 -0.11 5.39
C VAL A 193 -18.56 -0.97 4.15
N SER A 194 -18.42 -2.27 4.36
CA SER A 194 -18.46 -3.28 3.30
C SER A 194 -19.69 -4.16 3.48
N ASP A 195 -20.32 -4.54 2.39
CA ASP A 195 -21.33 -5.59 2.40
C ASP A 195 -20.87 -6.78 1.55
N SER A 196 -20.77 -7.94 2.22
CA SER A 196 -20.32 -9.18 1.60
C SER A 196 -21.37 -9.79 0.67
N GLN A 197 -22.65 -9.40 0.79
CA GLN A 197 -23.73 -9.91 -0.05
C GLN A 197 -23.76 -9.23 -1.41
N THR A 198 -23.67 -7.90 -1.44
CA THR A 198 -23.59 -7.12 -2.68
C THR A 198 -22.19 -7.14 -3.31
N GLY A 199 -21.15 -7.44 -2.53
CA GLY A 199 -19.76 -7.39 -2.97
C GLY A 199 -19.25 -5.96 -3.16
N LEU A 200 -19.95 -4.97 -2.61
CA LEU A 200 -19.60 -3.56 -2.67
C LEU A 200 -19.09 -3.05 -1.32
N ALA A 201 -18.29 -2.00 -1.41
CA ALA A 201 -17.83 -1.22 -0.29
C ALA A 201 -18.19 0.25 -0.52
N VAL A 202 -18.53 0.93 0.57
CA VAL A 202 -18.94 2.32 0.59
C VAL A 202 -18.11 3.06 1.63
N VAL A 203 -17.55 4.20 1.22
CA VAL A 203 -16.92 5.16 2.13
C VAL A 203 -17.70 6.47 2.06
N ALA A 204 -18.22 6.91 3.20
CA ALA A 204 -18.94 8.16 3.35
C ALA A 204 -18.00 9.22 3.94
N VAL A 205 -17.70 10.27 3.19
CA VAL A 205 -16.90 11.42 3.59
C VAL A 205 -17.84 12.56 3.98
N ARG A 206 -17.64 13.18 5.14
CA ARG A 206 -18.50 14.27 5.65
C ARG A 206 -17.64 15.46 6.06
N PHE A 207 -18.20 16.65 5.88
CA PHE A 207 -17.59 17.92 6.29
C PHE A 207 -18.36 18.45 7.50
N GLU A 208 -17.72 18.49 8.67
CA GLU A 208 -18.35 18.88 9.92
C GLU A 208 -17.71 20.19 10.45
N ASP A 209 -18.55 21.09 10.97
CA ASP A 209 -18.14 22.36 11.60
C ASP A 209 -17.77 22.17 13.10
N ASP A 210 -18.04 21.01 13.71
CA ASP A 210 -17.82 20.74 15.15
C ASP A 210 -17.31 19.31 15.43
N HIS A 211 -16.62 19.12 16.56
CA HIS A 211 -15.98 17.87 16.98
C HIS A 211 -16.96 16.76 17.42
N SER A 212 -18.27 16.98 17.39
CA SER A 212 -19.24 16.02 17.91
C SER A 212 -19.25 14.70 17.11
N THR A 213 -18.89 13.59 17.77
CA THR A 213 -18.87 12.24 17.19
C THR A 213 -20.30 11.75 16.92
N VAL A 214 -20.81 11.96 15.73
CA VAL A 214 -21.98 11.23 15.23
C VAL A 214 -21.47 10.09 14.34
N ALA A 215 -21.49 8.87 14.86
CA ALA A 215 -21.27 7.68 14.07
C ALA A 215 -22.49 7.51 13.13
N VAL A 216 -22.27 7.61 11.83
CA VAL A 216 -23.37 7.42 10.87
C VAL A 216 -23.44 5.94 10.49
N HIS A 217 -24.64 5.39 10.66
CA HIS A 217 -25.00 4.06 10.20
C HIS A 217 -25.54 4.18 8.78
N LEU A 218 -24.79 3.71 7.78
CA LEU A 218 -25.32 3.52 6.43
C LEU A 218 -26.40 2.43 6.52
N SER A 219 -27.66 2.78 6.27
CA SER A 219 -28.74 1.80 6.31
C SER A 219 -28.53 0.76 5.21
N ARG A 220 -28.84 -0.50 5.51
CA ARG A 220 -28.73 -1.60 4.53
C ARG A 220 -29.51 -1.31 3.24
N GLN A 221 -30.67 -0.69 3.38
CA GLN A 221 -31.51 -0.26 2.26
C GLN A 221 -30.80 0.73 1.31
N LEU A 222 -29.99 1.65 1.83
CA LEU A 222 -29.22 2.57 0.99
C LEU A 222 -28.09 1.84 0.27
N VAL A 223 -27.42 0.89 0.93
CA VAL A 223 -26.42 0.03 0.30
C VAL A 223 -27.05 -0.78 -0.84
N ASP A 224 -28.24 -1.35 -0.64
CA ASP A 224 -28.96 -2.12 -1.66
C ASP A 224 -29.32 -1.24 -2.88
N ILE A 225 -29.84 -0.02 -2.66
CA ILE A 225 -30.15 0.93 -3.74
C ILE A 225 -28.88 1.33 -4.51
N LEU A 226 -27.76 1.54 -3.82
CA LEU A 226 -26.48 1.86 -4.45
C LEU A 226 -25.94 0.68 -5.24
N ALA A 227 -26.13 -0.55 -4.75
CA ALA A 227 -25.77 -1.76 -5.45
C ALA A 227 -26.57 -1.92 -6.74
N ASP A 228 -27.89 -1.72 -6.66
CA ASP A 228 -28.76 -1.72 -7.83
C ASP A 228 -28.34 -0.63 -8.82
N ALA A 229 -28.13 0.61 -8.37
CA ALA A 229 -27.70 1.70 -9.23
C ALA A 229 -26.35 1.41 -9.92
N TYR A 230 -25.39 0.86 -9.19
CA TYR A 230 -24.09 0.45 -9.74
C TYR A 230 -24.26 -0.62 -10.82
N MET A 231 -25.01 -1.69 -10.54
CA MET A 231 -25.27 -2.78 -11.48
C MET A 231 -25.99 -2.31 -12.74
N HIS A 232 -26.96 -1.41 -12.62
CA HIS A 232 -27.70 -0.86 -13.77
C HIS A 232 -26.91 0.21 -14.53
N SER A 233 -25.99 0.93 -13.88
CA SER A 233 -25.08 1.86 -14.57
C SER A 233 -24.04 1.16 -15.43
N SER A 234 -23.73 -0.10 -15.10
CA SER A 234 -22.78 -0.97 -15.83
C SER A 234 -23.40 -1.60 -17.09
N LYS A 235 -24.73 -1.58 -17.24
CA LYS A 235 -25.43 -2.13 -18.42
C LYS A 235 -26.25 -1.06 -19.14
N LYS A 236 -25.84 -0.71 -20.35
CA LYS A 236 -26.78 -0.40 -21.44
C LYS A 236 -26.17 -0.72 -22.81
N ASP A 237 -26.97 -1.36 -23.64
CA ASP A 237 -26.68 -1.91 -24.97
C ASP A 237 -25.78 -1.06 -25.88
N GLY A 238 -24.80 -1.72 -26.51
CA GLY A 238 -23.80 -1.13 -27.39
C GLY A 238 -22.36 -1.24 -26.87
N THR A 239 -21.44 -0.45 -27.45
CA THR A 239 -20.00 -0.48 -27.14
C THR A 239 -19.65 0.20 -25.81
N LEU A 240 -19.78 -0.57 -24.72
CA LEU A 240 -19.01 -0.51 -23.47
C LEU A 240 -19.01 0.81 -22.68
N ASN A 241 -19.82 0.89 -21.61
CA ASN A 241 -19.73 1.93 -20.58
C ASN A 241 -19.22 1.35 -19.26
N TYR A 242 -17.94 1.58 -18.96
CA TYR A 242 -17.30 1.21 -17.70
C TYR A 242 -17.04 2.47 -16.87
N ARG A 243 -17.89 2.75 -15.87
CA ARG A 243 -17.59 3.77 -14.85
C ARG A 243 -16.86 3.09 -13.70
N ARG A 244 -15.56 3.42 -13.57
CA ARG A 244 -14.65 2.81 -12.59
C ARG A 244 -15.12 3.01 -11.14
N ASP A 245 -15.74 4.15 -10.83
CA ASP A 245 -16.15 4.52 -9.46
C ASP A 245 -17.43 5.36 -9.45
N LEU A 246 -18.28 5.19 -8.44
CA LEU A 246 -19.45 6.04 -8.21
C LEU A 246 -19.15 7.01 -7.06
N PHE A 247 -18.98 8.30 -7.40
CA PHE A 247 -18.90 9.40 -6.43
C PHE A 247 -20.24 10.12 -6.38
N LEU A 248 -20.94 10.04 -5.24
CA LEU A 248 -22.21 10.73 -5.04
C LEU A 248 -21.99 11.87 -4.04
N ALA A 249 -21.99 13.10 -4.55
CA ALA A 249 -22.00 14.28 -3.69
C ALA A 249 -23.45 14.63 -3.34
N GLN A 250 -23.75 14.64 -2.05
CA GLN A 250 -25.00 15.12 -1.48
C GLN A 250 -24.64 16.24 -0.49
N ARG A 251 -25.42 17.32 -0.39
CA ARG A 251 -25.07 18.62 0.24
C ARG A 251 -23.86 18.66 1.19
N ASP A 252 -23.81 17.83 2.24
CA ASP A 252 -22.73 17.83 3.26
C ASP A 252 -21.90 16.52 3.33
N GLN A 253 -22.08 15.62 2.35
CA GLN A 253 -21.41 14.31 2.30
C GLN A 253 -21.06 13.84 0.87
N ILE A 254 -19.96 13.10 0.75
CA ILE A 254 -19.55 12.43 -0.49
C ILE A 254 -19.54 10.92 -0.22
N LEU A 255 -20.31 10.16 -0.98
CA LEU A 255 -20.28 8.69 -0.95
C LEU A 255 -19.39 8.18 -2.08
N ILE A 256 -18.42 7.35 -1.74
CA ILE A 256 -17.54 6.64 -2.67
C ILE A 256 -17.97 5.17 -2.67
N VAL A 257 -18.46 4.67 -3.80
CA VAL A 257 -18.92 3.29 -3.94
C VAL A 257 -18.09 2.56 -4.99
N ARG A 258 -17.49 1.43 -4.60
CA ARG A 258 -16.69 0.56 -5.47
C ARG A 258 -16.83 -0.92 -5.08
N PRO A 259 -16.46 -1.86 -5.95
CA PRO A 259 -16.31 -3.27 -5.56
C PRO A 259 -15.40 -3.44 -4.34
N ASN A 260 -15.77 -4.34 -3.43
CA ASN A 260 -14.98 -4.71 -2.26
C ASN A 260 -13.81 -5.63 -2.68
N VAL A 261 -12.81 -5.05 -3.34
CA VAL A 261 -11.54 -5.69 -3.68
C VAL A 261 -10.39 -4.76 -3.30
N LEU A 262 -9.29 -5.31 -2.81
CA LEU A 262 -8.19 -4.54 -2.21
C LEU A 262 -7.64 -3.45 -3.13
N LEU A 263 -7.56 -3.71 -4.43
CA LEU A 263 -7.11 -2.74 -5.44
C LEU A 263 -7.77 -1.36 -5.31
N ASN A 264 -9.06 -1.34 -4.97
CA ASN A 264 -9.90 -0.13 -4.95
C ASN A 264 -9.78 0.67 -3.65
N TRP A 265 -9.18 0.09 -2.61
CA TRP A 265 -9.24 0.57 -1.23
C TRP A 265 -7.86 0.61 -0.56
N THR A 266 -6.82 0.83 -1.36
CA THR A 266 -5.45 1.05 -0.86
C THR A 266 -5.27 2.48 -0.34
N ARG A 267 -4.21 2.74 0.45
CA ARG A 267 -3.82 4.09 0.86
C ARG A 267 -3.50 4.95 -0.37
N THR A 268 -2.87 4.37 -1.38
CA THR A 268 -2.62 5.01 -2.67
C THR A 268 -3.92 5.43 -3.35
N ALA A 269 -4.95 4.57 -3.34
CA ALA A 269 -6.27 4.95 -3.84
C ALA A 269 -6.87 6.11 -3.03
N ALA A 270 -6.76 6.08 -1.70
CA ALA A 270 -7.22 7.15 -0.83
C ALA A 270 -6.52 8.50 -1.12
N LEU A 271 -5.20 8.49 -1.39
CA LEU A 271 -4.45 9.70 -1.75
C LEU A 271 -4.93 10.29 -3.08
N ASN A 272 -5.16 9.46 -4.08
CA ASN A 272 -5.70 9.89 -5.38
C ASN A 272 -7.12 10.44 -5.25
N ASP A 273 -7.96 9.81 -4.43
CA ASP A 273 -9.33 10.27 -4.19
C ASP A 273 -9.37 11.56 -3.37
N ALA A 274 -8.45 11.73 -2.42
CA ALA A 274 -8.28 13.00 -1.71
C ALA A 274 -7.99 14.11 -2.71
N ALA A 275 -6.99 13.92 -3.59
CA ALA A 275 -6.62 14.91 -4.61
C ALA A 275 -7.79 15.24 -5.55
N LYS A 276 -8.56 14.23 -5.96
CA LYS A 276 -9.77 14.41 -6.77
C LYS A 276 -10.83 15.22 -6.05
N ILE A 277 -11.18 14.86 -4.81
CA ILE A 277 -12.19 15.57 -4.00
C ILE A 277 -11.77 17.03 -3.79
N TYR A 278 -10.52 17.25 -3.38
CA TYR A 278 -9.98 18.59 -3.18
C TYR A 278 -10.03 19.42 -4.46
N GLY A 279 -9.67 18.84 -5.61
CA GLY A 279 -9.76 19.51 -6.91
C GLY A 279 -11.20 19.88 -7.29
N GLU A 280 -12.17 18.99 -7.10
CA GLU A 280 -13.57 19.25 -7.41
C GLU A 280 -14.19 20.33 -6.49
N ILE A 281 -13.80 20.38 -5.22
CA ILE A 281 -14.20 21.44 -4.28
C ILE A 281 -13.58 22.78 -4.71
N SER A 282 -12.28 22.80 -5.00
CA SER A 282 -11.57 24.02 -5.40
C SER A 282 -12.11 24.62 -6.70
N LEU A 283 -12.58 23.77 -7.63
CA LEU A 283 -13.21 24.18 -8.89
C LEU A 283 -14.70 24.55 -8.74
N GLY A 284 -15.26 24.48 -7.53
CA GLY A 284 -16.67 24.80 -7.24
C GLY A 284 -17.68 23.79 -7.81
N ARG A 285 -17.21 22.61 -8.24
CA ARG A 285 -18.04 21.53 -8.81
C ARG A 285 -18.66 20.65 -7.74
N MET A 286 -18.04 20.61 -6.57
CA MET A 286 -18.60 20.07 -5.33
C MET A 286 -18.74 21.19 -4.30
N LYS A 287 -19.87 21.23 -3.60
CA LYS A 287 -20.02 22.08 -2.41
C LYS A 287 -19.57 21.25 -1.21
N ALA A 288 -18.67 21.82 -0.43
CA ALA A 288 -18.18 21.28 0.85
C ALA A 288 -18.55 22.23 1.99
#